data_AF-A0A7W1FBS8-F1
#
_entry.id   AF-A0A7W1FBS8-F1
#
_cell.length_a   1.000
_cell.length_b   1.000
_cell.length_c   1.000
_cell.angle_alpha   90.00
_cell.angle_beta   90.00
_cell.angle_gamma   90.00
#
_symmetry.space_group_name_H-M   'P 1'
#
loop_
_entity.id
_entity.type
_entity.pdbx_description
1 polymer ?
#
loop_
_entity_poly.entity_id
_entity_poly.type
_entity_poly.pdbx_seq_one_letter_code
_entity_poly.pdbx_strand_id
1 'polypeptide(L)'
;TEALRIGLVQEVVAHGKQIDKAIEIAERISAQAPLGVKATIESARKLQREGFDAAVRDLMPQVLKLFRTEDAREGVQSFIERRDGNFSGR
;
A
#
# COMPACT_ATOMS: atom_id res chain seq x y z
N THR A 1 -24.66 8.81 -6.61
CA THR A 1 -23.43 9.62 -6.65
C THR A 1 -22.66 9.30 -7.91
N GLU A 2 -22.57 10.28 -8.82
CA GLU A 2 -21.94 10.10 -10.13
C GLU A 2 -20.41 9.96 -10.03
N ALA A 3 -19.76 10.72 -9.15
CA ALA A 3 -18.31 10.69 -8.95
C ALA A 3 -17.78 9.29 -8.60
N LEU A 4 -18.51 8.53 -7.78
CA LEU A 4 -18.15 7.15 -7.44
C LEU A 4 -18.32 6.22 -8.65
N ARG A 5 -19.41 6.37 -9.40
CA ARG A 5 -19.72 5.55 -10.58
C ARG A 5 -18.66 5.68 -11.67
N ILE A 6 -18.13 6.88 -11.88
CA ILE A 6 -17.07 7.14 -12.87
C ILE A 6 -15.65 6.91 -12.33
N GLY A 7 -15.51 6.54 -11.05
CA GLY A 7 -14.21 6.25 -10.43
C GLY A 7 -13.39 7.48 -10.01
N LEU A 8 -13.97 8.68 -9.99
CA LEU A 8 -13.28 9.89 -9.53
C LEU A 8 -12.97 9.82 -8.02
N VAL A 9 -13.88 9.25 -7.24
CA VAL A 9 -13.70 8.96 -5.81
C VAL A 9 -13.88 7.47 -5.56
N GLN A 10 -13.22 6.96 -4.52
CA GLN A 10 -13.23 5.54 -4.19
C GLN A 10 -14.26 5.19 -3.10
N GLU A 11 -14.75 6.18 -2.35
CA GLU A 11 -15.72 5.99 -1.28
C GLU A 11 -16.65 7.21 -1.15
N VAL A 12 -17.91 6.96 -0.76
CA VAL A 12 -18.91 7.98 -0.46
C VAL A 12 -19.51 7.67 0.90
N VAL A 13 -19.48 8.64 1.81
CA VAL A 13 -19.99 8.51 3.18
C VAL A 13 -21.05 9.57 3.47
N ALA A 14 -21.77 9.40 4.57
CA ALA A 14 -22.71 10.41 5.05
C ALA A 14 -22.00 11.75 5.33
N HIS A 15 -22.72 12.86 5.17
CA HIS A 15 -22.17 14.18 5.45
C HIS A 15 -21.66 14.27 6.90
N GLY A 16 -20.46 14.84 7.08
CA GLY A 16 -19.80 14.95 8.38
C GLY A 16 -18.94 13.74 8.75
N LYS A 17 -19.00 12.63 7.98
CA LYS A 17 -18.20 11.42 8.23
C LYS A 17 -16.94 11.28 7.37
N GLN A 18 -16.66 12.26 6.52
CA GLN A 18 -15.51 12.21 5.61
C GLN A 18 -14.17 12.14 6.34
N ILE A 19 -14.00 12.84 7.47
CA ILE A 19 -12.73 12.84 8.23
C ILE A 19 -12.56 11.50 8.95
N ASP A 20 -13.60 11.04 9.67
CA ASP A 20 -13.59 9.75 10.38
C ASP A 20 -13.17 8.62 9.43
N LYS A 21 -13.78 8.57 8.23
CA LYS A 21 -13.44 7.56 7.22
C LYS A 21 -12.02 7.73 6.66
N ALA A 22 -11.59 8.97 6.41
CA ALA A 22 -10.23 9.22 5.92
C ALA A 22 -9.16 8.77 6.92
N ILE A 23 -9.39 9.01 8.22
CA ILE A 23 -8.50 8.56 9.30
C ILE A 23 -8.50 7.04 9.38
N GLU A 24 -9.65 6.37 9.34
CA GLU A 24 -9.74 4.90 9.34
C GLU A 24 -8.89 4.28 8.22
N ILE A 25 -8.97 4.84 7.00
CA ILE A 25 -8.16 4.38 5.87
C ILE A 25 -6.67 4.67 6.11
N ALA A 26 -6.33 5.85 6.62
CA ALA A 26 -4.95 6.22 6.91
C ALA A 26 -4.32 5.32 7.97
N GLU A 27 -5.06 4.99 9.03
CA GLU A 27 -4.64 4.07 10.09
C GLU A 27 -4.37 2.68 9.52
N ARG A 28 -5.28 2.16 8.69
CA ARG A 28 -5.11 0.87 8.00
C ARG A 28 -3.85 0.83 7.14
N ILE A 29 -3.55 1.91 6.42
CA ILE A 29 -2.33 2.03 5.59
C ILE A 29 -1.09 2.14 6.48
N SER A 30 -1.15 2.92 7.57
CA SER A 30 -0.01 3.13 8.47
C SER A 30 0.37 1.87 9.26
N ALA A 31 -0.56 0.93 9.42
CA ALA A 31 -0.31 -0.38 10.03
C ALA A 31 0.40 -1.36 9.07
N GLN A 32 0.65 -0.99 7.81
CA GLN A 32 1.35 -1.84 6.85
C GLN A 32 2.86 -1.53 6.80
N ALA A 33 3.66 -2.46 6.28
CA ALA A 33 5.09 -2.26 6.04
C ALA A 33 5.38 -1.00 5.19
N PRO A 34 5.97 0.08 5.76
CA PRO A 34 6.10 1.36 5.08
C PRO A 34 6.86 1.29 3.75
N LEU A 35 7.89 0.44 3.66
CA LEU A 35 8.66 0.27 2.43
C LEU A 35 7.85 -0.45 1.33
N GLY A 36 6.98 -1.39 1.69
CA GLY A 36 6.09 -2.07 0.76
C GLY A 36 5.02 -1.13 0.18
N VAL A 37 4.43 -0.28 1.03
CA VAL A 37 3.46 0.75 0.59
C VAL A 37 4.12 1.71 -0.40
N LYS A 38 5.32 2.22 -0.08
CA LYS A 38 6.07 3.13 -0.96
C LYS A 38 6.39 2.47 -2.31
N ALA A 39 6.92 1.25 -2.30
CA ALA A 39 7.26 0.52 -3.53
C ALA A 39 6.03 0.28 -4.42
N THR A 40 4.87 -0.02 -3.82
CA THR A 40 3.61 -0.19 -4.56
C THR A 40 3.21 1.10 -5.29
N ILE A 41 3.30 2.25 -4.62
CA ILE A 41 3.02 3.56 -5.22
C ILE A 41 4.03 3.89 -6.33
N GLU A 42 5.31 3.61 -6.11
CA GLU A 42 6.37 3.82 -7.10
C GLU A 42 6.14 2.98 -8.36
N SER A 43 5.78 1.70 -8.19
CA SER A 43 5.46 0.79 -9.29
C SER A 43 4.27 1.27 -10.12
N ALA A 44 3.17 1.66 -9.47
CA ALA A 44 1.99 2.20 -10.15
C ALA A 44 2.30 3.50 -10.92
N ARG A 45 3.09 4.38 -10.33
CA ARG A 45 3.51 5.63 -10.99
C ARG A 45 4.47 5.38 -12.16
N LYS A 46 5.34 4.39 -12.05
CA LYS A 46 6.23 3.98 -13.16
C LYS A 46 5.41 3.44 -14.33
N LEU A 47 4.41 2.59 -14.07
CA LEU A 47 3.46 2.14 -15.10
C LEU A 47 2.83 3.32 -15.85
N GLN A 48 2.38 4.35 -15.13
CA GLN A 48 1.77 5.54 -15.74
C GLN A 48 2.75 6.37 -16.58
N ARG A 49 4.01 6.50 -16.15
CA ARG A 49 5.00 7.36 -16.82
C ARG A 49 5.77 6.67 -17.95
N GLU A 50 6.08 5.40 -17.77
CA GLU A 50 7.06 4.65 -18.58
C GLU A 50 6.44 3.42 -19.27
N GLY A 51 5.19 3.08 -18.94
CA GLY A 51 4.47 1.95 -19.53
C GLY A 51 4.68 0.62 -18.82
N PHE A 52 3.93 -0.38 -19.28
CA PHE A 52 3.84 -1.70 -18.64
C PHE A 52 5.17 -2.44 -18.60
N ASP A 53 5.88 -2.52 -19.73
CA ASP A 53 7.13 -3.28 -19.81
C ASP A 53 8.21 -2.71 -18.88
N ALA A 54 8.26 -1.39 -18.71
CA ALA A 54 9.19 -0.74 -17.78
C ALA A 54 8.86 -1.07 -16.32
N ALA A 55 7.58 -1.02 -15.94
CA ALA A 55 7.13 -1.37 -14.60
C ALA A 55 7.38 -2.85 -14.27
N VAL A 56 7.11 -3.76 -15.21
CA VAL A 56 7.31 -5.20 -15.03
C VAL A 56 8.79 -5.57 -14.89
N ARG A 57 9.68 -4.98 -15.70
CA ARG A 57 11.12 -5.22 -15.60
C ARG A 57 11.66 -4.90 -14.20
N ASP A 58 11.14 -3.86 -13.56
CA ASP A 58 11.61 -3.41 -12.25
C ASP A 58 10.90 -4.06 -11.06
N LEU A 59 9.75 -4.71 -11.29
CA LEU A 59 8.95 -5.32 -10.23
C LEU A 59 9.75 -6.35 -9.43
N MET A 60 10.37 -7.33 -10.10
CA MET A 60 11.10 -8.40 -9.42
C MET A 60 12.33 -7.89 -8.64
N PRO A 61 13.19 -7.03 -9.21
CA PRO A 61 14.26 -6.39 -8.44
C PRO A 61 13.77 -5.64 -7.20
N GLN A 62 12.67 -4.89 -7.28
CA GLN A 62 12.09 -4.18 -6.13
C GLN A 62 11.59 -5.14 -5.06
N VAL A 63 10.86 -6.18 -5.46
CA VAL A 63 10.37 -7.22 -4.54
C VAL A 63 11.52 -7.92 -3.82
N LEU A 64 12.58 -8.32 -4.53
CA LEU A 64 13.76 -8.95 -3.92
C LEU A 64 14.49 -8.03 -2.93
N LYS A 65 14.49 -6.71 -3.18
CA LYS A 65 15.02 -5.73 -2.23
C LYS A 65 14.17 -5.67 -0.96
N LEU A 66 12.85 -5.64 -1.09
CA LEU A 66 11.93 -5.63 0.05
C LEU A 66 12.06 -6.90 0.90
N PHE A 67 12.24 -8.07 0.31
CA PHE A 67 12.40 -9.32 1.07
C PHE A 67 13.66 -9.35 1.98
N ARG A 68 14.59 -8.40 1.82
CA ARG A 68 15.79 -8.29 2.67
C ARG A 68 15.60 -7.39 3.89
N THR A 69 14.46 -6.72 3.99
CA THR A 69 14.12 -5.77 5.06
C THR A 69 13.76 -6.48 6.38
N GLU A 70 13.82 -5.76 7.49
CA GLU A 70 13.30 -6.21 8.79
C GLU A 70 11.78 -6.40 8.70
N ASP A 71 11.08 -5.48 8.02
CA ASP A 71 9.63 -5.54 7.86
C ASP A 71 9.16 -6.79 7.10
N ALA A 72 9.93 -7.29 6.13
CA ALA A 72 9.60 -8.55 5.45
C ALA A 72 9.71 -9.76 6.39
N ARG A 73 10.75 -9.79 7.25
CA ARG A 73 10.89 -10.85 8.26
C ARG A 73 9.76 -10.79 9.27
N GLU A 74 9.44 -9.59 9.75
CA GLU A 74 8.34 -9.34 10.68
C GLU A 74 6.99 -9.70 10.06
N GLY A 75 6.75 -9.39 8.78
CA GLY A 75 5.53 -9.78 8.07
C GLY A 75 5.35 -11.30 8.01
N VAL A 76 6.41 -12.05 7.77
CA VAL A 76 6.38 -13.53 7.83
C VAL A 76 6.15 -14.01 9.27
N GLN A 77 6.86 -13.44 10.25
CA GLN A 77 6.76 -13.87 11.65
C GLN A 77 5.37 -13.60 12.24
N SER A 78 4.86 -12.38 12.09
CA SER A 78 3.51 -11.98 12.55
C SER A 78 2.40 -12.81 11.92
N PHE A 79 2.54 -13.17 10.64
CA PHE A 79 1.60 -14.09 9.97
C PHE A 79 1.63 -15.50 10.58
N ILE A 80 2.82 -16.05 10.84
CA ILE A 80 2.98 -17.36 11.50
C ILE A 80 2.38 -17.34 12.91
N GLU A 81 2.65 -16.27 13.66
CA GLU A 81 2.21 -16.08 15.05
C GLU A 81 0.75 -15.63 15.17
N ARG A 82 0.09 -15.28 14.06
CA ARG A 82 -1.29 -14.75 14.02
C ARG A 82 -1.50 -13.53 14.90
N ARG A 83 -0.56 -12.59 14.83
CA ARG A 83 -0.64 -11.28 15.48
C ARG A 83 -0.47 -10.16 14.47
N ASP A 84 -0.75 -8.94 14.90
CA ASP A 84 -0.46 -7.76 14.10
C ASP A 84 1.06 -7.59 13.91
N GLY A 85 1.45 -7.12 12.73
CA GLY A 85 2.84 -6.85 12.39
C GLY A 85 3.31 -5.52 12.98
N ASN A 86 4.53 -5.51 13.53
CA ASN A 86 5.18 -4.31 14.05
C ASN A 86 6.25 -3.79 13.07
N PHE A 87 5.80 -3.03 12.07
CA PHE A 87 6.68 -2.56 11.00
C PHE A 87 7.40 -1.27 11.38
N SER A 88 8.73 -1.25 11.17
CA SER A 88 9.61 -0.13 11.51
C SER A 88 10.13 0.64 10.30
N GLY A 89 9.85 0.16 9.08
CA GLY A 89 10.27 0.82 7.84
C GLY A 89 11.75 0.60 7.51
N ARG A 90 12.33 -0.52 7.96
CA ARG A 90 13.74 -0.89 7.79
C ARG A 90 13.87 -2.24 7.12
#